data_AF-A0A6D2K5M0-F1
#
_entry.id   AF-A0A6D2K5M0-F1
#
_cell.length_a   1.000
_cell.length_b   1.000
_cell.length_c   1.000
_cell.angle_alpha   90.00
_cell.angle_beta   90.00
_cell.angle_gamma   90.00
#
_symmetry.space_group_name_H-M   'P 1'
#
loop_
_entity.id
_entity.type
_entity.pdbx_description
1 polymer ?
#
loop_
_entity_poly.entity_id
_entity_poly.type
_entity_poly.pdbx_seq_one_letter_code
_entity_poly.pdbx_strand_id
1 'polypeptide(L)'
;MELMKQRLKELHEQEFSEVDIDLSMKELGMERAKLHGWPNTYVFTKSMGEMLLGNNKENLPLVISRPTMITSTISEPFPGWIEGLRTVDSVIVAYGKGVLKCFLVDVNSVCDMIPVDMVANAMITAAAIHAGCSGVHMVYHVGSSHQNPVTFGDLHEIMVRYFTENPLRSRNGSLITVSKVRLISTMRLFSLYMTLRFKLPLQVIVF
;
A
#
# COMPACT_ATOMS: atom_id res chain seq x y z
N MET A 1 18.30 20.14 -1.44
CA MET A 1 18.31 20.39 -2.90
C MET A 1 19.70 20.23 -3.48
N GLU A 2 20.74 20.77 -2.84
CA GLU A 2 22.12 20.70 -3.35
C GLU A 2 22.65 19.27 -3.55
N LEU A 3 22.45 18.38 -2.57
CA LEU A 3 22.89 16.98 -2.63
C LEU A 3 22.34 16.22 -3.86
N MET A 4 21.05 16.41 -4.18
CA MET A 4 20.42 15.74 -5.32
C MET A 4 20.98 16.26 -6.64
N LYS A 5 21.13 17.58 -6.77
CA LYS A 5 21.69 18.22 -7.96
C LYS A 5 23.14 17.79 -8.18
N GLN A 6 23.92 17.74 -7.10
CA GLN A 6 25.30 17.28 -7.15
C GLN A 6 25.38 15.81 -7.61
N ARG A 7 24.57 14.91 -7.02
CA ARG A 7 24.55 13.51 -7.42
C ARG A 7 24.14 13.32 -8.88
N LEU A 8 23.12 14.05 -9.34
CA LEU A 8 22.71 14.02 -10.75
C LEU A 8 23.84 14.51 -11.66
N LYS A 9 24.50 15.61 -11.30
CA LYS A 9 25.63 16.14 -12.08
C LYS A 9 26.76 15.10 -12.19
N GLU A 10 27.15 14.48 -11.09
CA GLU A 10 28.17 13.44 -11.06
C GLU A 10 27.82 12.24 -11.97
N LEU A 11 26.56 11.80 -11.95
CA LEU A 11 26.11 10.68 -12.78
C LEU A 11 26.09 11.00 -14.28
N HIS A 12 25.72 12.24 -14.65
CA HIS A 12 25.77 12.69 -16.05
C HIS A 12 27.22 12.86 -16.53
N GLU A 13 28.12 13.38 -15.69
CA GLU A 13 29.54 13.51 -16.02
C GLU A 13 30.24 12.16 -16.21
N GLN A 14 29.71 11.10 -15.61
CA GLN A 14 30.20 9.73 -15.76
C GLN A 14 29.54 8.96 -16.92
N GLU A 15 28.72 9.64 -17.75
CA GLU A 15 28.04 9.08 -18.93
C GLU A 15 27.20 7.82 -18.65
N PHE A 16 26.58 7.73 -17.47
CA PHE A 16 25.65 6.64 -17.16
C PHE A 16 24.43 6.65 -18.07
N SER A 17 23.85 5.47 -18.29
CA SER A 17 22.57 5.38 -19.00
C SER A 17 21.44 6.02 -18.17
N GLU A 18 20.41 6.53 -18.84
CA GLU A 18 19.19 7.05 -18.19
C GLU A 18 18.60 6.06 -17.18
N VAL A 19 18.65 4.76 -17.47
CA VAL A 19 18.16 3.70 -16.58
C VAL A 19 18.99 3.62 -15.30
N ASP A 20 20.32 3.70 -15.42
CA ASP A 20 21.23 3.63 -14.27
C ASP A 20 21.15 4.90 -13.41
N ILE A 21 20.93 6.06 -14.04
CA ILE A 21 20.66 7.32 -13.35
C ILE A 21 19.37 7.17 -12.53
N ASP A 22 18.29 6.67 -13.14
CA ASP A 22 17.01 6.45 -12.47
C ASP A 22 17.12 5.52 -11.26
N LEU A 23 17.87 4.43 -11.39
CA LEU A 23 18.12 3.47 -10.31
C LEU A 23 18.92 4.11 -9.18
N SER A 24 20.00 4.82 -9.52
CA SER A 24 20.85 5.52 -8.56
C SER A 24 20.07 6.59 -7.78
N MET A 25 19.17 7.32 -8.44
CA MET A 25 18.33 8.33 -7.80
C MET A 25 17.25 7.73 -6.89
N LYS A 26 16.67 6.57 -7.28
CA LYS A 26 15.77 5.81 -6.41
C LYS A 26 16.47 5.31 -5.15
N GLU A 27 17.69 4.80 -5.30
CA GLU A 27 18.50 4.34 -4.17
C GLU A 27 18.85 5.49 -3.22
N LEU A 28 19.32 6.62 -3.74
CA LEU A 28 19.59 7.83 -2.95
C LEU A 28 18.34 8.25 -2.15
N GLY A 29 17.16 8.26 -2.77
CA GLY A 29 15.91 8.55 -2.08
C GLY A 29 15.64 7.59 -0.92
N MET A 30 15.82 6.30 -1.14
CA MET A 30 15.64 5.27 -0.12
C MET A 30 16.66 5.38 1.02
N GLU A 31 17.92 5.66 0.72
CA GLU A 31 18.97 5.93 1.72
C GLU A 31 18.62 7.14 2.57
N ARG A 32 18.15 8.23 1.95
CA ARG A 32 17.70 9.43 2.65
C ARG A 32 16.53 9.15 3.59
N ALA A 33 15.55 8.37 3.14
CA ALA A 33 14.43 7.97 3.99
C ALA A 33 14.92 7.16 5.21
N LYS A 34 15.76 6.15 4.99
CA LYS A 34 16.32 5.30 6.06
C LYS A 34 17.20 6.09 7.04
N LEU A 35 18.02 7.01 6.55
CA LEU A 35 18.86 7.90 7.37
C LEU A 35 18.01 8.68 8.39
N HIS A 36 16.80 9.07 7.99
CA HIS A 36 15.85 9.79 8.83
C HIS A 36 14.84 8.86 9.54
N GLY A 37 15.08 7.55 9.57
CA GLY A 37 14.25 6.58 10.31
C GLY A 37 12.98 6.12 9.60
N TRP A 38 12.81 6.46 8.31
CA TRP A 38 11.60 6.12 7.55
C TRP A 38 11.83 4.91 6.63
N PRO A 39 10.86 3.97 6.55
CA PRO A 39 11.02 2.73 5.80
C PRO A 39 11.07 2.92 4.28
N ASN A 40 10.51 4.02 3.76
CA ASN A 40 10.53 4.34 2.34
C ASN A 40 10.36 5.84 2.09
N THR A 41 10.61 6.25 0.84
CA THR A 41 10.50 7.65 0.39
C THR A 41 9.08 8.22 0.49
N TYR A 42 8.04 7.39 0.32
CA TYR A 42 6.66 7.84 0.41
C TYR A 42 6.31 8.34 1.83
N VAL A 43 6.52 7.50 2.85
CA VAL A 43 6.21 7.90 4.23
C VAL A 43 7.16 9.01 4.72
N PHE A 44 8.40 9.02 4.23
CA PHE A 44 9.34 10.10 4.52
C PHE A 44 8.84 11.44 3.98
N THR A 45 8.42 11.50 2.72
CA THR A 45 7.92 12.73 2.09
C THR A 45 6.61 13.21 2.70
N LYS A 46 5.69 12.30 3.06
CA LYS A 46 4.46 12.65 3.78
C LYS A 46 4.76 13.25 5.15
N SER A 47 5.69 12.66 5.89
CA SER A 47 6.08 13.16 7.22
C SER A 47 6.75 14.53 7.15
N MET A 48 7.63 14.76 6.16
CA MET A 48 8.17 16.09 5.91
C MET A 48 7.06 17.11 5.58
N GLY A 49 6.06 16.70 4.78
CA GLY A 49 4.91 17.54 4.46
C GLY A 49 4.12 17.95 5.70
N GLU A 50 3.85 17.01 6.62
CA GLU A 50 3.18 17.31 7.88
C GLU A 50 3.97 18.27 8.76
N MET A 51 5.30 18.10 8.85
CA MET A 51 6.18 19.03 9.57
C MET A 51 6.16 20.43 8.94
N LEU A 52 6.21 20.53 7.61
CA LEU A 52 6.13 21.80 6.90
C LEU A 52 4.79 22.50 7.12
N LEU A 53 3.68 21.75 7.09
CA LEU A 53 2.37 22.31 7.40
C LEU A 53 2.29 22.79 8.85
N GLY A 54 2.76 21.98 9.80
CA GLY A 54 2.79 22.35 11.22
C GLY A 54 3.60 23.61 11.50
N ASN A 55 4.75 23.78 10.84
CA ASN A 55 5.62 24.95 11.00
C ASN A 55 5.09 26.21 10.31
N ASN A 56 4.37 26.07 9.19
CA ASN A 56 3.94 27.20 8.35
C ASN A 56 2.44 27.53 8.47
N LYS A 57 1.70 26.90 9.39
CA LYS A 57 0.24 27.10 9.54
C LYS A 57 -0.15 28.49 10.06
N GLU A 58 0.77 29.21 10.72
CA GLU A 58 0.48 30.44 11.46
C GLU A 58 -0.76 30.26 12.37
N ASN A 59 -1.80 31.09 12.17
CA ASN A 59 -3.06 31.04 12.90
C ASN A 59 -4.12 30.14 12.25
N LEU A 60 -3.85 29.57 11.07
CA LEU A 60 -4.80 28.67 10.42
C LEU A 60 -4.99 27.40 11.26
N PRO A 61 -6.25 26.94 11.47
CA PRO A 61 -6.51 25.64 12.06
C PRO A 61 -6.00 24.55 11.11
N LEU A 62 -5.09 23.70 11.61
CA LEU A 62 -4.52 22.58 10.87
C LEU A 62 -5.07 21.26 11.44
N VAL A 63 -5.71 20.49 10.58
CA VAL A 63 -6.17 19.13 10.89
C VAL A 63 -5.49 18.17 9.91
N ILE A 64 -4.77 17.18 10.44
CA ILE A 64 -4.10 16.14 9.66
C ILE A 64 -4.86 14.83 9.90
N SER A 65 -5.42 14.26 8.82
CA SER A 65 -6.03 12.93 8.86
C SER A 65 -5.05 11.90 8.34
N ARG A 66 -4.82 10.83 9.12
CA ARG A 66 -3.96 9.70 8.81
C ARG A 66 -4.81 8.43 8.66
N PRO A 67 -5.41 8.21 7.48
CA PRO A 67 -6.13 6.98 7.21
C PRO A 67 -5.17 5.80 7.04
N THR A 68 -5.66 4.60 7.35
CA THR A 68 -4.96 3.33 7.07
C THR A 68 -5.25 2.89 5.63
N MET A 69 -5.12 1.60 5.29
CA MET A 69 -5.35 1.16 3.91
C MET A 69 -6.82 1.34 3.53
N ILE A 70 -7.11 2.34 2.71
CA ILE A 70 -8.47 2.64 2.29
C ILE A 70 -8.98 1.56 1.35
N THR A 71 -10.21 1.10 1.59
CA THR A 71 -10.90 0.05 0.84
C THR A 71 -12.28 0.53 0.38
N SER A 72 -13.04 -0.35 -0.28
CA SER A 72 -14.38 -0.04 -0.76
C SER A 72 -15.32 0.40 0.37
N THR A 73 -16.37 1.12 -0.01
CA THR A 73 -17.40 1.64 0.89
C THR A 73 -18.19 0.52 1.57
N ILE A 74 -18.65 0.79 2.78
CA ILE A 74 -19.66 -0.04 3.43
C ILE A 74 -21.06 0.37 2.95
N SER A 75 -21.33 1.67 2.88
CA SER A 75 -22.68 2.21 2.68
C SER A 75 -22.77 3.24 1.54
N GLU A 76 -22.01 4.32 1.60
CA GLU A 76 -22.20 5.48 0.68
C GLU A 76 -21.05 5.60 -0.32
N PRO A 77 -21.28 5.85 -1.62
CA PRO A 77 -22.60 6.08 -2.26
C PRO A 77 -23.45 4.81 -2.45
N PHE A 78 -22.82 3.64 -2.44
CA PHE A 78 -23.45 2.32 -2.36
C PHE A 78 -22.40 1.30 -1.88
N PRO A 79 -22.77 0.14 -1.30
CA PRO A 79 -21.82 -0.84 -0.81
C PRO A 79 -20.88 -1.37 -1.90
N GLY A 80 -19.58 -1.44 -1.59
CA GLY A 80 -18.57 -1.96 -2.51
C GLY A 80 -18.09 -0.97 -3.57
N TRP A 81 -18.51 0.30 -3.52
CA TRP A 81 -17.94 1.33 -4.39
C TRP A 81 -16.46 1.56 -4.07
N ILE A 82 -15.63 1.66 -5.11
CA ILE A 82 -14.21 1.97 -5.00
C ILE A 82 -13.71 2.67 -6.26
N GLU A 83 -12.79 3.62 -6.08
CA GLU A 83 -12.12 4.29 -7.20
C GLU A 83 -10.78 3.60 -7.53
N GLY A 84 -10.84 2.70 -8.51
CA GLY A 84 -9.68 1.93 -8.96
C GLY A 84 -9.28 0.82 -7.98
N LEU A 85 -8.27 0.04 -8.36
CA LEU A 85 -7.72 -1.02 -7.52
C LEU A 85 -6.37 -0.56 -6.97
N ARG A 86 -6.24 -0.53 -5.64
CA ARG A 86 -5.00 -0.11 -4.98
C ARG A 86 -4.56 -1.17 -3.99
N THR A 87 -3.25 -1.27 -3.77
CA THR A 87 -2.61 -2.07 -2.72
C THR A 87 -3.29 -3.43 -2.47
N VAL A 88 -4.18 -3.51 -1.47
CA VAL A 88 -4.87 -4.74 -1.04
C VAL A 88 -5.97 -5.18 -2.01
N ASP A 89 -6.71 -4.25 -2.63
CA ASP A 89 -7.78 -4.55 -3.59
C ASP A 89 -7.22 -5.29 -4.81
N SER A 90 -6.03 -4.89 -5.26
CA SER A 90 -5.31 -5.55 -6.35
C SER A 90 -4.96 -7.00 -6.01
N VAL A 91 -4.60 -7.28 -4.75
CA VAL A 91 -4.33 -8.65 -4.26
C VAL A 91 -5.62 -9.47 -4.22
N ILE A 92 -6.70 -8.89 -3.69
CA ILE A 92 -8.03 -9.53 -3.62
C ILE A 92 -8.54 -9.88 -5.03
N VAL A 93 -8.44 -8.96 -5.98
CA VAL A 93 -8.87 -9.19 -7.37
C VAL A 93 -7.97 -10.19 -8.09
N ALA A 94 -6.64 -10.12 -7.89
CA ALA A 94 -5.72 -11.10 -8.46
C ALA A 94 -6.00 -12.52 -7.93
N TYR A 95 -6.41 -12.62 -6.67
CA TYR A 95 -6.85 -13.87 -6.07
C TYR A 95 -8.15 -14.38 -6.70
N GLY A 96 -9.20 -13.56 -6.75
CA GLY A 96 -10.49 -13.93 -7.34
C GLY A 96 -10.40 -14.31 -8.82
N LYS A 97 -9.44 -13.73 -9.55
CA LYS A 97 -9.12 -14.11 -10.94
C LYS A 97 -8.28 -15.37 -11.08
N GLY A 98 -7.90 -16.02 -9.97
CA GLY A 98 -7.06 -17.22 -9.96
C GLY A 98 -5.60 -16.99 -10.38
N VAL A 99 -5.16 -15.73 -10.47
CA VAL A 99 -3.82 -15.34 -10.92
C VAL A 99 -2.82 -15.41 -9.76
N LEU A 100 -3.24 -15.07 -8.54
CA LEU A 100 -2.38 -15.07 -7.36
C LEU A 100 -2.08 -16.50 -6.88
N LYS A 101 -0.84 -16.97 -7.05
CA LYS A 101 -0.41 -18.32 -6.65
C LYS A 101 0.26 -18.37 -5.28
N CYS A 102 1.06 -17.36 -4.96
CA CYS A 102 1.72 -17.22 -3.67
C CYS A 102 1.72 -15.75 -3.25
N PHE A 103 1.76 -15.51 -1.95
CA PHE A 103 1.86 -14.17 -1.39
C PHE A 103 2.81 -14.15 -0.20
N LEU A 104 3.64 -13.13 -0.14
CA LEU A 104 4.71 -13.01 0.84
C LEU A 104 4.23 -12.13 1.98
N VAL A 105 3.85 -12.77 3.08
CA VAL A 105 3.17 -12.11 4.19
C VAL A 105 3.30 -12.94 5.46
N ASP A 106 3.46 -12.26 6.60
CA ASP A 106 3.22 -12.87 7.90
C ASP A 106 1.70 -12.87 8.18
N VAL A 107 1.14 -14.06 8.35
CA VAL A 107 -0.30 -14.26 8.53
C VAL A 107 -0.82 -13.63 9.81
N ASN A 108 0.03 -13.43 10.82
CA ASN A 108 -0.34 -12.81 12.09
C ASN A 108 -0.24 -11.29 12.05
N SER A 109 0.35 -10.72 10.99
CA SER A 109 0.46 -9.28 10.85
C SER A 109 -0.93 -8.67 10.59
N VAL A 110 -1.20 -7.57 11.26
CA VAL A 110 -2.46 -6.82 11.10
C VAL A 110 -2.50 -6.14 9.74
N CYS A 111 -3.56 -6.40 9.00
CA CYS A 111 -3.92 -5.72 7.77
C CYS A 111 -4.88 -4.58 8.10
N ASP A 112 -4.35 -3.42 8.51
CA ASP A 112 -5.20 -2.29 8.91
C ASP A 112 -5.86 -1.64 7.70
N MET A 113 -7.15 -1.96 7.53
CA MET A 113 -7.99 -1.52 6.43
C MET A 113 -9.16 -0.68 6.95
N ILE A 114 -9.51 0.38 6.22
CA ILE A 114 -10.63 1.25 6.56
C ILE A 114 -11.50 1.53 5.31
N PRO A 115 -12.83 1.46 5.40
CA PRO A 115 -13.72 1.86 4.31
C PRO A 115 -13.60 3.35 3.97
N VAL A 116 -13.64 3.69 2.68
CA VAL A 116 -13.48 5.09 2.24
C VAL A 116 -14.58 6.03 2.74
N ASP A 117 -15.81 5.55 2.89
CA ASP A 117 -16.93 6.32 3.44
C ASP A 117 -16.72 6.67 4.93
N MET A 118 -16.13 5.77 5.72
CA MET A 118 -15.72 6.09 7.09
C MET A 118 -14.62 7.17 7.12
N VAL A 119 -13.65 7.11 6.20
CA VAL A 119 -12.61 8.13 6.09
C VAL A 119 -13.20 9.49 5.70
N ALA A 120 -14.11 9.51 4.71
CA ALA A 120 -14.81 10.73 4.30
C ALA A 120 -15.58 11.35 5.47
N ASN A 121 -16.36 10.55 6.20
CA ASN A 121 -17.12 11.00 7.36
C ASN A 121 -16.21 11.52 8.48
N ALA A 122 -15.08 10.85 8.75
CA ALA A 122 -14.10 11.32 9.73
C ALA A 122 -13.49 12.68 9.34
N MET A 123 -13.15 12.88 8.06
CA MET A 123 -12.62 14.16 7.57
C MET A 123 -13.66 15.29 7.68
N ILE A 124 -14.90 15.05 7.25
CA ILE A 124 -16.00 16.05 7.34
C ILE A 124 -16.24 16.41 8.81
N THR A 125 -16.31 15.41 9.69
CA THR A 125 -16.51 15.60 11.12
C THR A 125 -15.38 16.40 11.75
N ALA A 126 -14.12 16.04 11.45
CA ALA A 126 -12.97 16.77 11.98
C ALA A 126 -12.92 18.22 11.47
N ALA A 127 -13.26 18.46 10.20
CA ALA A 127 -13.37 19.81 9.65
C ALA A 127 -14.47 20.63 10.34
N ALA A 128 -15.64 20.03 10.59
CA ALA A 128 -16.74 20.70 11.28
C ALA A 128 -16.43 21.03 12.75
N ILE A 129 -15.76 20.12 13.47
CA ILE A 129 -15.37 20.32 14.88
C ILE A 129 -14.41 21.51 15.02
N HIS A 130 -13.46 21.64 14.09
CA HIS A 130 -12.42 22.67 14.15
C HIS A 130 -12.76 23.92 13.31
N ALA A 131 -13.98 23.99 12.77
CA ALA A 131 -14.44 25.13 11.99
C ALA A 131 -14.49 26.40 12.86
N GLY A 132 -13.83 27.47 12.40
CA GLY A 132 -13.77 28.74 13.13
C GLY A 132 -12.82 28.76 14.34
N CYS A 133 -12.16 27.63 14.65
CA CYS A 133 -11.07 27.65 15.62
C CYS A 133 -9.84 28.36 15.06
N SER A 134 -9.03 28.97 15.94
CA SER A 134 -7.75 29.59 15.59
C SER A 134 -6.61 28.88 16.29
N GLY A 135 -5.48 28.73 15.60
CA GLY A 135 -4.25 28.17 16.17
C GLY A 135 -4.25 26.66 16.43
N VAL A 136 -5.33 25.94 16.12
CA VAL A 136 -5.46 24.49 16.31
C VAL A 136 -4.45 23.71 15.45
N HIS A 137 -3.88 22.64 16.02
CA HIS A 137 -3.11 21.62 15.31
C HIS A 137 -3.49 20.24 15.83
N MET A 138 -4.29 19.49 15.07
CA MET A 138 -4.82 18.19 15.48
C MET A 138 -4.48 17.11 14.47
N VAL A 139 -4.21 15.91 14.97
CA VAL A 139 -3.94 14.72 14.17
C VAL A 139 -4.96 13.64 14.51
N TYR A 140 -5.66 13.14 13.51
CA TYR A 140 -6.61 12.03 13.65
C TYR A 140 -6.08 10.79 12.94
N HIS A 141 -5.95 9.68 13.67
CA HIS A 141 -5.68 8.38 13.09
C HIS A 141 -7.01 7.71 12.74
N VAL A 142 -7.23 7.40 11.46
CA VAL A 142 -8.48 6.83 10.97
C VAL A 142 -8.20 5.40 10.49
N GLY A 143 -8.37 4.45 11.40
CA GLY A 143 -8.07 3.03 11.17
C GLY A 143 -8.97 2.14 11.99
N SER A 144 -9.02 0.85 11.62
CA SER A 144 -9.86 -0.14 12.30
C SER A 144 -9.08 -0.96 13.33
N SER A 145 -7.75 -1.09 13.16
CA SER A 145 -6.93 -2.07 13.89
C SER A 145 -6.97 -1.96 15.41
N HIS A 146 -7.18 -0.77 15.96
CA HIS A 146 -7.22 -0.59 17.42
C HIS A 146 -8.46 -1.23 18.06
N GLN A 147 -9.60 -1.23 17.35
CA GLN A 147 -10.88 -1.74 17.87
C GLN A 147 -11.29 -3.07 17.22
N ASN A 148 -10.94 -3.28 15.95
CA ASN A 148 -11.31 -4.44 15.16
C ASN A 148 -10.15 -4.86 14.25
N PRO A 149 -9.08 -5.45 14.81
CA PRO A 149 -7.93 -5.89 14.03
C PRO A 149 -8.30 -7.07 13.12
N VAL A 150 -8.00 -6.92 11.83
CA VAL A 150 -8.06 -8.00 10.84
C VAL A 150 -6.63 -8.38 10.48
N THR A 151 -6.26 -9.65 10.60
CA THR A 151 -4.94 -10.14 10.18
C THR A 151 -4.92 -10.51 8.70
N PHE A 152 -3.73 -10.64 8.11
CA PHE A 152 -3.61 -11.18 6.75
C PHE A 152 -4.08 -12.65 6.65
N GLY A 153 -4.02 -13.41 7.74
CA GLY A 153 -4.63 -14.74 7.85
C GLY A 153 -6.15 -14.66 7.74
N ASP A 154 -6.79 -13.79 8.52
CA ASP A 154 -8.25 -13.58 8.47
C ASP A 154 -8.70 -13.13 7.08
N LEU A 155 -7.99 -12.16 6.49
CA LEU A 155 -8.27 -11.68 5.14
C LEU A 155 -8.16 -12.80 4.10
N HIS A 156 -7.17 -13.69 4.22
CA HIS A 156 -7.03 -14.84 3.33
C HIS A 156 -8.21 -15.81 3.45
N GLU A 157 -8.65 -16.11 4.66
CA GLU A 157 -9.81 -16.98 4.89
C GLU A 157 -11.11 -16.35 4.34
N ILE A 158 -11.31 -15.06 4.58
CA ILE A 158 -12.44 -14.29 4.03
C ILE A 158 -12.43 -14.36 2.50
N MET A 159 -11.29 -14.11 1.86
CA MET A 159 -11.15 -14.19 0.40
C MET A 159 -11.45 -15.61 -0.12
N VAL A 160 -10.87 -16.64 0.48
CA VAL A 160 -11.09 -18.05 0.08
C VAL A 160 -12.56 -18.40 0.17
N ARG A 161 -13.22 -18.08 1.29
CA ARG A 161 -14.66 -18.32 1.46
C ARG A 161 -15.48 -17.59 0.40
N TYR A 162 -15.29 -16.27 0.28
CA TYR A 162 -16.08 -15.43 -0.61
C TYR A 162 -15.99 -15.89 -2.07
N PHE A 163 -14.80 -16.14 -2.60
CA PHE A 163 -14.63 -16.53 -4.01
C PHE A 163 -14.90 -18.02 -4.28
N THR A 164 -14.95 -18.86 -3.25
CA THR A 164 -15.45 -20.23 -3.39
C THR A 164 -16.97 -20.23 -3.56
N GLU A 165 -17.68 -19.40 -2.78
CA GLU A 165 -19.14 -19.25 -2.85
C GLU A 165 -19.58 -18.39 -4.06
N ASN A 166 -18.78 -17.39 -4.42
CA ASN A 166 -19.08 -16.42 -5.48
C ASN A 166 -17.93 -16.37 -6.51
N PRO A 167 -17.73 -17.44 -7.31
CA PRO A 167 -16.64 -17.49 -8.26
C PRO A 167 -16.79 -16.44 -9.35
N LEU A 168 -15.69 -15.75 -9.67
CA LEU A 168 -15.66 -14.80 -10.77
C LEU A 168 -15.81 -15.52 -12.12
N ARG A 169 -16.34 -14.80 -13.11
CA ARG A 169 -16.44 -15.30 -14.49
C ARG A 169 -15.19 -14.93 -15.29
N SER A 170 -14.65 -15.92 -15.99
CA SER A 170 -13.60 -15.74 -16.98
C SER A 170 -14.17 -15.11 -18.27
N ARG A 171 -13.28 -14.67 -19.17
CA ARG A 171 -13.63 -14.08 -20.47
C ARG A 171 -14.45 -15.01 -21.37
N ASN A 172 -14.24 -16.33 -21.23
CA ASN A 172 -14.97 -17.37 -21.94
C ASN A 172 -16.29 -17.77 -21.23
N GLY A 173 -16.69 -17.06 -20.17
CA GLY A 173 -17.91 -17.34 -19.41
C GLY A 173 -17.79 -18.44 -18.36
N SER A 174 -16.67 -19.17 -18.28
CA SER A 174 -16.49 -20.21 -17.26
C SER A 174 -16.28 -19.61 -15.87
N LEU A 175 -16.74 -20.31 -14.83
CA LEU A 175 -16.47 -19.95 -13.44
C LEU A 175 -14.99 -20.21 -13.12
N ILE A 176 -14.35 -19.25 -12.45
CA ILE A 176 -12.96 -19.37 -11.99
C ILE A 176 -12.96 -20.09 -10.65
N THR A 177 -12.36 -21.28 -10.62
CA THR A 177 -12.11 -21.99 -9.37
C THR A 177 -10.87 -21.42 -8.69
N VAL A 178 -11.06 -20.87 -7.49
CA VAL A 178 -9.95 -20.44 -6.64
C VAL A 178 -9.47 -21.59 -5.75
N SER A 179 -8.19 -21.59 -5.40
CA SER A 179 -7.60 -22.49 -4.41
C SER A 179 -6.92 -21.68 -3.32
N LYS A 180 -6.54 -22.30 -2.19
CA LYS A 180 -5.82 -21.58 -1.14
C LYS A 180 -4.47 -21.08 -1.67
N VAL A 181 -4.24 -19.76 -1.62
CA VAL A 181 -2.94 -19.15 -1.92
C VAL A 181 -1.87 -19.68 -0.98
N ARG A 182 -0.67 -19.94 -1.49
CA ARG A 182 0.48 -20.23 -0.64
C ARG A 182 1.00 -18.95 0.02
N LEU A 183 0.71 -18.79 1.31
CA LEU A 183 1.26 -17.70 2.11
C LEU A 183 2.66 -18.08 2.59
N ILE A 184 3.62 -17.18 2.40
CA ILE A 184 5.03 -17.41 2.74
C ILE A 184 5.49 -16.28 3.66
N SER A 185 5.96 -16.63 4.86
CA SER A 185 6.24 -15.64 5.91
C SER A 185 7.60 -14.94 5.81
N THR A 186 8.55 -15.47 5.03
CA THR A 186 9.90 -14.90 4.97
C THR A 186 10.45 -14.80 3.56
N MET A 187 11.33 -13.81 3.33
CA MET A 187 11.99 -13.63 2.03
C MET A 187 12.79 -14.86 1.62
N ARG A 188 13.45 -15.56 2.56
CA ARG A 188 14.28 -16.73 2.24
C ARG A 188 13.44 -17.86 1.66
N LEU A 189 12.33 -18.18 2.32
CA LEU A 189 11.37 -19.18 1.84
C LEU A 189 10.74 -18.75 0.51
N PHE A 190 10.42 -17.46 0.36
CA PHE A 190 9.86 -16.91 -0.86
C PHE A 190 10.83 -17.04 -2.03
N SER A 191 12.09 -16.61 -1.86
CA SER A 191 13.13 -16.72 -2.88
C SER A 191 13.42 -18.17 -3.27
N LEU A 192 13.45 -19.09 -2.30
CA LEU A 192 13.60 -20.52 -2.55
C LEU A 192 12.43 -21.06 -3.38
N TYR A 193 11.20 -20.76 -2.99
CA TYR A 193 9.99 -21.14 -3.72
C TYR A 193 9.99 -20.59 -5.14
N MET A 194 10.29 -19.30 -5.32
CA MET A 194 10.36 -18.66 -6.63
C MET A 194 11.42 -19.30 -7.53
N THR A 195 12.58 -19.62 -6.95
CA THR A 195 13.68 -20.26 -7.67
C THR A 195 13.28 -21.66 -8.16
N LEU A 196 12.75 -22.50 -7.27
CA LEU A 196 12.38 -23.88 -7.60
C LEU A 196 11.18 -23.94 -8.55
N ARG A 197 10.15 -23.11 -8.34
CA ARG A 197 8.88 -23.22 -9.05
C ARG A 197 8.86 -22.51 -10.39
N PHE A 198 9.63 -21.43 -10.55
CA PHE A 198 9.58 -20.58 -11.74
C PHE A 198 10.94 -20.41 -12.40
N LYS A 199 12.00 -20.05 -11.66
CA LYS A 199 13.31 -19.74 -12.25
C LYS A 199 13.98 -20.95 -12.91
N LEU A 200 14.10 -22.07 -12.19
CA LEU A 200 14.76 -23.27 -12.73
C LEU A 200 14.02 -23.85 -13.96
N PRO A 201 12.68 -24.02 -13.95
CA PRO A 201 11.97 -24.49 -15.14
C PRO A 201 12.14 -23.57 -16.35
N LEU A 202 12.14 -22.24 -16.16
CA LEU A 202 12.37 -21.28 -17.24
C LEU A 202 13.77 -21.44 -17.84
N GLN A 203 14.80 -21.69 -17.01
CA GLN A 203 16.16 -21.91 -17.49
C GLN A 203 16.31 -23.23 -18.28
N VAL A 204 15.50 -24.24 -17.98
CA VAL A 204 15.51 -25.53 -18.70
C VAL A 204 14.76 -25.45 -20.05
N ILE A 205 13.79 -24.54 -20.19
CA ILE A 205 12.97 -24.39 -21.41
C ILE A 205 13.61 -23.45 -22.45
N VAL A 206 14.61 -22.65 -22.07
CA VAL A 206 15.30 -21.67 -22.95
C VAL A 206 16.53 -22.28 -23.66
N PHE A 207 16.67 -23.60 -23.67
CA PHE A 207 17.60 -24.36 -24.51
C PHE A 207 16.85 -25.26 -25.48
#